data_AF-A0A2A3EDK4-F1
#
_entry.id   AF-A0A2A3EDK4-F1
#
_cell.length_a   1.000
_cell.length_b   1.000
_cell.length_c   1.000
_cell.angle_alpha   90.00
_cell.angle_beta   90.00
_cell.angle_gamma   90.00
#
_symmetry.space_group_name_H-M   'P 1'
#
loop_
_entity.id
_entity.type
_entity.pdbx_description
1 polymer ?
#
loop_
_entity_poly.entity_id
_entity_poly.type
_entity_poly.pdbx_seq_one_letter_code
_entity_poly.pdbx_strand_id
1 'polypeptide(L)'
;MFLNLILKINIKQVALRWRTEKEVIIGKGQFECGNKKCKNKEQLKSWEVNFGYIEHGQKKNALVKLRLCPECSIKLNYRSQKREAKKHKILKRLGTNIETSNNTPSTSTVKIEENKAINNIEKSIEEKDESKIWKEKPIEDLEKTREEEFEEYLADLLI
;
A
#
# COMPACT_ATOMS: atom_id res chain seq x y z
N MET A 1 19.15 1.77 16.86
CA MET A 1 18.86 3.04 17.57
C MET A 1 17.35 3.17 17.72
N PHE A 2 16.80 3.12 18.94
CA PHE A 2 15.37 3.35 19.14
C PHE A 2 15.10 4.85 19.08
N LEU A 3 14.60 5.34 17.94
CA LEU A 3 14.13 6.71 17.83
C LEU A 3 12.96 6.90 18.81
N ASN A 4 13.17 7.74 19.82
CA ASN A 4 12.22 7.99 20.90
C ASN A 4 11.10 8.93 20.41
N LEU A 5 10.23 8.45 19.53
CA LEU A 5 9.12 9.22 18.97
C LEU A 5 7.77 8.77 19.53
N ILE A 6 6.85 9.72 19.74
CA ILE A 6 5.47 9.53 20.16
C ILE A 6 4.52 10.02 19.06
N LEU A 7 3.47 9.24 18.81
CA LEU A 7 2.50 9.50 17.78
C LEU A 7 1.38 10.40 18.30
N LYS A 8 1.00 11.41 17.52
CA LYS A 8 -0.19 12.24 17.72
C LYS A 8 -1.15 11.95 16.57
N ILE A 9 -2.21 11.19 16.86
CA ILE A 9 -3.24 10.85 15.87
C ILE A 9 -4.47 11.73 16.09
N ASN A 10 -4.91 12.40 15.03
CA ASN A 10 -6.24 12.98 14.86
C ASN A 10 -6.90 12.37 13.62
N ILE A 11 -8.23 12.43 13.51
CA ILE A 11 -9.02 11.80 12.42
C ILE A 11 -8.50 12.18 11.01
N LYS A 12 -8.00 13.40 10.84
CA LYS A 12 -7.54 13.92 9.54
C LYS A 12 -6.01 14.01 9.40
N GLN A 13 -5.25 13.92 10.49
CA GLN A 13 -3.83 14.24 10.51
C GLN A 13 -3.07 13.35 11.51
N VAL A 14 -1.90 12.90 11.07
CA VAL A 14 -0.97 12.11 11.87
C VAL A 14 0.34 12.89 11.96
N ALA A 15 0.89 13.01 13.17
CA ALA A 15 2.17 13.68 13.41
C ALA A 15 3.02 12.91 14.44
N LEU A 16 4.34 13.02 14.30
CA LEU A 16 5.31 12.45 15.22
C LEU A 16 6.09 13.57 15.91
N ARG A 17 6.49 13.34 17.16
CA ARG A 17 7.42 14.19 17.91
C ARG A 17 8.30 13.35 18.81
N TRP A 18 9.38 13.92 19.31
CA TRP A 18 10.20 13.29 20.34
C TRP A 18 9.41 13.06 21.65
N ARG A 19 9.68 11.93 22.31
CA ARG A 19 9.14 11.58 23.63
C ARG A 19 9.80 12.43 24.71
N THR A 20 9.02 12.68 25.75
CA THR A 20 9.50 13.24 27.01
C THR A 20 9.97 12.12 27.94
N GLU A 21 10.80 12.46 28.92
CA GLU A 21 11.31 11.51 29.92
C GLU A 21 10.19 10.70 30.60
N LYS A 22 9.11 11.38 31.02
CA LYS A 22 7.94 10.72 31.62
C LYS A 22 7.31 9.67 30.70
N GLU A 23 7.21 9.95 29.40
CA GLU A 23 6.65 9.00 28.42
C GLU A 23 7.56 7.77 28.25
N VAL A 24 8.87 7.96 28.34
CA VAL A 24 9.85 6.87 28.27
C VAL A 24 9.77 5.99 29.52
N ILE A 25 9.72 6.59 30.71
CA ILE A 25 9.60 5.85 31.99
C ILE A 25 8.31 5.02 32.04
N ILE A 26 7.20 5.57 31.56
CA ILE A 26 5.90 4.84 31.48
C ILE A 26 5.97 3.69 30.46
N GLY A 27 6.89 3.73 29.50
CA GLY A 27 7.00 2.74 28.43
C GLY A 27 5.99 2.94 27.30
N LYS A 28 5.62 4.20 27.00
CA LYS A 28 4.75 4.55 25.87
C LYS A 28 5.38 4.10 24.54
N GLY A 29 4.63 3.32 23.77
CA GLY A 29 5.08 2.73 22.50
C GLY A 29 5.79 1.39 22.64
N GLN A 30 6.03 0.89 23.86
CA GLN A 30 6.57 -0.44 24.11
C GLN A 30 5.57 -1.33 24.86
N PHE A 31 5.10 -0.87 26.02
CA PHE A 31 4.11 -1.53 26.87
C PHE A 31 2.72 -0.90 26.78
N GLU A 32 2.64 0.35 26.33
CA GLU A 32 1.40 1.08 26.13
C GLU A 32 1.32 1.62 24.70
N CYS A 33 0.12 1.88 24.20
CA CYS A 33 -0.08 2.45 22.87
C CYS A 33 0.75 3.73 22.66
N GLY A 34 1.44 3.80 21.51
CA GLY A 34 2.29 4.94 21.15
C GLY A 34 1.54 6.22 20.80
N ASN A 35 0.20 6.21 20.78
CA ASN A 35 -0.60 7.42 20.60
C ASN A 35 -0.68 8.22 21.91
N LYS A 36 -0.27 9.49 21.88
CA LYS A 36 -0.24 10.41 23.05
C LYS A 36 -1.53 10.40 23.87
N LYS A 37 -2.69 10.40 23.21
CA LYS A 37 -4.02 10.45 23.86
C LYS A 37 -4.57 9.08 24.27
N CYS A 38 -3.93 7.98 23.87
CA CYS A 38 -4.41 6.63 24.15
C CYS A 38 -3.61 6.01 25.30
N LYS A 39 -4.28 5.30 26.20
CA LYS A 39 -3.65 4.55 27.30
C LYS A 39 -3.86 3.04 27.24
N ASN A 40 -4.33 2.52 26.11
CA ASN A 40 -4.57 1.11 25.94
C ASN A 40 -3.23 0.35 25.88
N LYS A 41 -3.14 -0.80 26.56
CA LYS A 41 -1.96 -1.67 26.64
C LYS A 41 -2.17 -3.00 25.92
N GLU A 42 -3.40 -3.31 25.52
CA GLU A 42 -3.77 -4.60 24.96
C GLU A 42 -3.54 -4.64 23.45
N GLN A 43 -3.18 -5.83 22.95
CA GLN A 43 -3.09 -6.17 21.52
C GLN A 43 -2.30 -5.15 20.67
N LEU A 44 -1.14 -4.72 21.17
CA LEU A 44 -0.31 -3.73 20.49
C LEU A 44 0.38 -4.32 19.24
N LYS A 45 0.00 -3.82 18.06
CA LYS A 45 0.60 -4.16 16.76
C LYS A 45 1.73 -3.20 16.42
N SER A 46 2.78 -3.70 15.79
CA SER A 46 3.92 -2.91 15.32
C SER A 46 3.66 -2.38 13.90
N TRP A 47 3.98 -1.10 13.67
CA TRP A 47 3.84 -0.38 12.41
C TRP A 47 5.15 0.29 12.06
N GLU A 48 5.48 0.33 10.78
CA GLU A 48 6.62 1.09 10.26
C GLU A 48 6.08 2.32 9.55
N VAL A 49 6.58 3.50 9.94
CA VAL A 49 6.18 4.78 9.36
C VAL A 49 7.39 5.59 8.95
N ASN A 50 7.30 6.22 7.79
CA ASN A 50 8.34 7.13 7.33
C ASN A 50 8.26 8.46 8.11
N PHE A 51 9.35 8.84 8.76
CA PHE A 51 9.46 10.06 9.54
C PHE A 51 10.51 10.99 8.92
N GLY A 52 10.03 12.10 8.36
CA GLY A 52 10.89 13.18 7.88
C GLY A 52 11.29 14.13 9.00
N TYR A 53 12.57 14.47 9.08
CA TYR A 53 13.12 15.45 10.02
C TYR A 53 14.20 16.30 9.33
N ILE A 54 14.57 17.42 9.96
CA ILE A 54 15.62 18.30 9.45
C ILE A 54 16.82 18.20 10.38
N GLU A 55 17.98 17.89 9.83
CA GLU A 55 19.25 17.83 10.55
C GLU A 55 20.28 18.67 9.79
N HIS A 56 20.88 19.66 10.46
CA HIS A 56 21.81 20.63 9.86
C HIS A 56 21.26 21.29 8.58
N GLY A 57 19.96 21.64 8.57
CA GLY A 57 19.31 22.27 7.42
C GLY A 57 18.96 21.31 6.28
N GLN A 58 19.33 20.04 6.35
CA GLN A 58 19.02 19.03 5.34
C GLN A 58 17.80 18.21 5.76
N LYS A 59 16.87 17.98 4.82
CA LYS A 59 15.73 17.08 5.04
C LYS A 59 16.22 15.63 4.97
N LYS A 60 15.99 14.88 6.03
CA LYS A 60 16.29 13.45 6.15
C LYS A 60 15.00 12.70 6.46
N ASN A 61 14.98 11.43 6.08
CA ASN A 61 13.87 10.52 6.36
C ASN A 61 14.41 9.30 7.12
N ALA A 62 13.63 8.80 8.08
CA ALA A 62 13.93 7.58 8.80
C ALA A 62 12.67 6.72 8.92
N LEU A 63 12.82 5.41 8.74
CA LEU A 63 11.74 4.46 8.99
C LEU A 63 11.68 4.15 10.49
N VAL A 64 10.56 4.45 11.12
CA VAL A 64 10.38 4.34 12.57
C VAL A 64 9.36 3.25 12.89
N LYS A 65 9.71 2.37 13.83
CA LYS A 65 8.81 1.35 14.37
C LYS A 65 7.97 1.92 15.52
N LEU A 66 6.65 1.76 15.44
CA LEU A 66 5.66 2.19 16.44
C LEU A 66 4.81 1.02 16.89
N ARG A 67 4.40 0.97 18.16
CA ARG A 67 3.37 0.03 18.62
C ARG A 67 2.06 0.75 18.92
N LEU A 68 0.96 0.27 18.33
CA LEU A 68 -0.38 0.86 18.46
C LEU A 68 -1.42 -0.20 18.78
N CYS A 69 -2.42 0.16 19.57
CA CYS A 69 -3.61 -0.67 19.75
C CYS A 69 -4.46 -0.72 18.45
N PRO A 70 -5.37 -1.69 18.31
CA PRO A 70 -6.19 -1.87 17.10
C PRO A 70 -6.95 -0.59 16.70
N GLU A 71 -7.57 0.08 17.67
CA GLU A 71 -8.27 1.35 17.49
C GLU A 71 -7.41 2.47 16.89
N CYS A 72 -6.16 2.59 17.36
CA CYS A 72 -5.24 3.62 16.87
C CYS A 72 -4.62 3.23 15.53
N SER A 73 -4.45 1.94 15.28
CA SER A 73 -4.00 1.41 13.99
C SER A 73 -4.99 1.75 12.87
N ILE A 74 -6.30 1.61 13.11
CA ILE A 74 -7.33 1.98 12.12
C ILE A 74 -7.25 3.48 11.81
N LYS A 75 -7.07 4.31 12.85
CA LYS A 75 -6.97 5.78 12.70
C LYS A 75 -5.70 6.21 11.95
N LEU A 76 -4.61 5.45 12.04
CA LEU A 76 -3.37 5.72 11.29
C LEU A 76 -3.62 5.68 9.78
N ASN A 77 -4.37 4.67 9.31
CA ASN A 77 -4.63 4.43 7.89
C ASN A 77 -5.99 4.97 7.40
N TYR A 78 -6.72 5.71 8.23
CA TYR A 78 -8.10 6.13 7.93
C TYR A 78 -8.24 6.88 6.59
N ARG A 79 -7.27 7.73 6.25
CA ARG A 79 -7.29 8.50 5.00
C ARG A 79 -7.04 7.62 3.77
N SER A 80 -6.14 6.64 3.86
CA SER A 80 -5.88 5.68 2.76
C SER A 80 -7.10 4.81 2.54
N GLN A 81 -7.61 4.19 3.61
CA GLN A 81 -8.80 3.34 3.56
C GLN A 81 -10.03 4.10 3.02
N LYS A 82 -10.22 5.36 3.41
CA LYS A 82 -11.32 6.19 2.88
C LYS A 82 -11.14 6.52 1.40
N ARG A 83 -9.90 6.69 0.93
CA ARG A 83 -9.60 6.91 -0.50
C ARG A 83 -9.81 5.62 -1.31
N GLU A 84 -9.27 4.50 -0.83
CA GLU A 84 -9.46 3.18 -1.45
C GLU A 84 -10.94 2.79 -1.52
N ALA A 85 -11.71 2.98 -0.44
CA ALA A 85 -13.15 2.70 -0.46
C ALA A 85 -13.91 3.58 -1.47
N LYS A 86 -13.46 4.82 -1.72
CA LYS A 86 -14.01 5.65 -2.80
C LYS A 86 -13.60 5.13 -4.17
N LYS A 87 -12.33 4.75 -4.35
CA LYS A 87 -11.81 4.14 -5.59
C LYS A 87 -12.61 2.88 -5.94
N HIS A 88 -12.78 1.95 -5.00
CA HIS A 88 -13.59 0.74 -5.22
C HIS A 88 -15.05 1.04 -5.58
N LYS A 89 -15.66 2.10 -5.01
CA LYS A 89 -17.02 2.52 -5.40
C LYS A 89 -17.08 3.07 -6.81
N ILE A 90 -16.03 3.76 -7.28
CA ILE A 90 -15.93 4.28 -8.65
C ILE A 90 -15.71 3.12 -9.62
N LEU A 91 -14.73 2.25 -9.35
CA LEU A 91 -14.44 1.05 -10.17
C LEU A 91 -15.64 0.11 -10.30
N LYS A 92 -16.42 -0.07 -9.22
CA LYS A 92 -17.65 -0.87 -9.27
C LYS A 92 -18.73 -0.27 -10.17
N ARG A 93 -18.79 1.07 -10.30
CA ARG A 93 -19.72 1.75 -11.23
C ARG A 93 -19.29 1.58 -12.69
N LEU A 94 -17.98 1.58 -12.94
CA LEU A 94 -17.37 1.41 -14.26
C LEU A 94 -17.36 -0.06 -14.76
N GLY A 95 -17.96 -1.01 -14.03
CA GLY A 95 -18.08 -2.40 -14.47
C GLY A 95 -16.77 -3.19 -14.53
N THR A 96 -15.65 -2.63 -14.06
CA THR A 96 -14.35 -3.31 -14.05
C THR A 96 -14.35 -4.40 -12.98
N ASN A 97 -14.62 -5.65 -13.35
CA ASN A 97 -14.47 -6.80 -12.44
C ASN A 97 -12.98 -7.00 -12.14
N ILE A 98 -12.52 -6.49 -10.99
CA ILE A 98 -11.25 -6.90 -10.40
C ILE A 98 -11.60 -7.94 -9.35
N GLU A 99 -11.36 -9.21 -9.68
CA GLU A 99 -11.36 -10.30 -8.71
C GLU A 99 -10.30 -10.03 -7.65
N THR A 100 -10.74 -9.61 -6.46
CA THR A 100 -9.86 -9.48 -5.30
C THR A 100 -9.49 -10.88 -4.81
N SER A 101 -8.30 -11.36 -5.17
CA SER A 101 -7.68 -12.51 -4.51
C SER A 101 -7.36 -12.14 -3.06
N ASN A 102 -8.15 -12.64 -2.12
CA ASN A 102 -7.90 -12.51 -0.69
C ASN A 102 -6.68 -13.34 -0.30
N ASN A 103 -5.47 -12.81 -0.43
CA ASN A 103 -4.29 -13.39 0.20
C ASN A 103 -4.18 -12.90 1.64
N THR A 104 -4.88 -13.59 2.53
CA THR A 104 -4.55 -13.68 3.96
C THR A 104 -3.20 -14.39 4.11
N PRO A 105 -2.16 -13.77 4.70
CA PRO A 105 -0.91 -14.48 4.98
C PRO A 105 -1.09 -15.29 6.26
N SER A 106 -1.69 -16.47 6.13
CA SER A 106 -1.65 -17.50 7.14
C SER A 106 -0.33 -18.24 7.01
N THR A 107 0.50 -18.11 8.04
CA THR A 107 1.70 -18.90 8.28
C THR A 107 1.42 -20.39 8.13
N SER A 108 1.95 -21.00 7.07
CA SER A 108 2.12 -22.44 6.96
C SER A 108 3.48 -22.74 6.34
N THR A 109 4.36 -23.19 7.21
CA THR A 109 5.65 -23.83 6.96
C THR A 109 5.49 -25.08 6.10
N VAL A 110 6.06 -25.15 4.89
CA VAL A 110 6.61 -26.41 4.31
C VAL A 110 7.73 -26.08 3.29
N LYS A 111 8.95 -26.44 3.71
CA LYS A 111 10.07 -27.12 3.04
C LYS A 111 10.25 -26.99 1.51
N ILE A 112 11.47 -26.54 1.18
CA ILE A 112 12.19 -26.58 -0.10
C ILE A 112 12.35 -28.04 -0.57
N GLU A 113 12.23 -28.29 -1.87
CA GLU A 113 13.09 -29.21 -2.64
C GLU A 113 12.90 -28.98 -4.16
N GLU A 114 14.03 -28.76 -4.86
CA GLU A 114 14.17 -28.65 -6.31
C GLU A 114 14.14 -30.03 -6.98
N ASN A 115 13.78 -30.12 -8.27
CA ASN A 115 14.54 -30.89 -9.28
C ASN A 115 14.00 -30.75 -10.73
N LYS A 116 14.90 -30.26 -11.60
CA LYS A 116 15.26 -30.69 -12.98
C LYS A 116 14.22 -31.39 -13.91
N ALA A 117 13.98 -30.81 -15.11
CA ALA A 117 14.62 -31.17 -16.40
C ALA A 117 13.73 -30.97 -17.66
N ILE A 118 14.21 -30.10 -18.57
CA ILE A 118 14.39 -30.21 -20.04
C ILE A 118 13.29 -30.88 -20.90
N ASN A 119 12.84 -30.22 -21.99
CA ASN A 119 12.91 -30.73 -23.39
C ASN A 119 12.31 -29.78 -24.46
N ASN A 120 13.24 -29.17 -25.21
CA ASN A 120 13.28 -28.85 -26.64
C ASN A 120 12.03 -29.07 -27.52
N ILE A 121 11.60 -28.01 -28.22
CA ILE A 121 11.10 -28.11 -29.60
C ILE A 121 11.60 -26.89 -30.40
N GLU A 122 12.66 -27.10 -31.19
CA GLU A 122 12.93 -26.33 -32.39
C GLU A 122 12.28 -27.06 -33.57
N LYS A 123 11.43 -26.37 -34.36
CA LYS A 123 11.35 -26.62 -35.80
C LYS A 123 10.65 -25.47 -36.54
N SER A 124 11.49 -24.70 -37.24
CA SER A 124 11.30 -24.04 -38.55
C SER A 124 9.91 -23.57 -38.97
N ILE A 125 9.82 -22.30 -39.38
CA ILE A 125 9.44 -21.85 -40.74
C ILE A 125 9.77 -20.35 -40.81
N GLU A 126 10.70 -19.98 -41.70
CA GLU A 126 10.88 -18.61 -42.18
C GLU A 126 10.20 -18.43 -43.54
N GLU A 127 9.98 -17.15 -43.85
CA GLU A 127 9.54 -16.54 -45.10
C GLU A 127 8.03 -16.44 -45.33
N LYS A 128 7.48 -15.25 -44.97
CA LYS A 128 6.56 -14.48 -45.83
C LYS A 128 6.44 -13.02 -45.39
N ASP A 129 6.93 -12.15 -46.28
CA ASP A 129 6.45 -10.80 -46.62
C ASP A 129 6.59 -9.65 -45.59
N GLU A 130 7.59 -8.80 -45.82
CA GLU A 130 7.76 -7.43 -45.29
C GLU A 130 6.69 -6.42 -45.77
N SER A 131 5.44 -6.85 -45.94
CA SER A 131 4.31 -5.96 -46.29
C SER A 131 3.15 -6.05 -45.30
N LYS A 132 3.44 -6.48 -44.06
CA LYS A 132 2.45 -6.69 -42.99
C LYS A 132 2.74 -5.96 -41.68
N ILE A 133 3.67 -5.01 -41.66
CA ILE A 133 3.95 -4.19 -40.47
C ILE A 133 2.90 -3.09 -40.24
N TRP A 134 2.12 -2.72 -41.26
CA TRP A 134 1.04 -1.72 -41.19
C TRP A 134 -0.34 -2.31 -41.47
N LYS A 135 -0.58 -3.58 -41.13
CA LYS A 135 -1.96 -4.06 -41.00
C LYS A 135 -2.41 -3.74 -39.58
N GLU A 136 -3.00 -2.56 -39.44
CA GLU A 136 -3.84 -2.23 -38.30
C GLU A 136 -4.71 -3.44 -37.98
N LYS A 137 -4.56 -3.94 -36.76
CA LYS A 137 -5.58 -4.81 -36.19
C LYS A 137 -6.86 -3.96 -36.16
N PRO A 138 -8.03 -4.52 -36.53
CA PRO A 138 -9.27 -3.90 -36.15
C PRO A 138 -9.24 -3.85 -34.63
N ILE A 139 -8.92 -2.68 -34.07
CA ILE A 139 -9.36 -2.37 -32.73
C ILE A 139 -10.85 -2.26 -32.95
N GLU A 140 -11.59 -3.25 -32.46
CA GLU A 140 -13.01 -3.08 -32.22
C GLU A 140 -13.10 -1.90 -31.24
N ASP A 141 -13.17 -0.69 -31.80
CA ASP A 141 -13.65 0.49 -31.12
C ASP A 141 -15.11 0.18 -30.81
N LEU A 142 -15.31 -0.56 -29.71
CA LEU A 142 -16.44 -0.29 -28.86
C LEU A 142 -16.22 1.16 -28.44
N GLU A 143 -16.78 2.10 -29.21
CA GLU A 143 -16.71 3.53 -28.93
C GLU A 143 -17.11 3.70 -27.47
N LYS A 144 -16.11 3.86 -26.60
CA LYS A 144 -16.35 4.25 -25.23
C LYS A 144 -17.16 5.52 -25.32
N THR A 145 -18.29 5.52 -24.66
CA THR A 145 -19.11 6.73 -24.63
C THR A 145 -18.24 7.87 -24.12
N ARG A 146 -18.46 9.10 -24.61
CA ARG A 146 -17.71 10.28 -24.16
C ARG A 146 -17.74 10.38 -22.62
N GLU A 147 -18.83 9.94 -22.01
CA GLU A 147 -19.01 9.83 -20.57
C GLU A 147 -18.04 8.82 -19.93
N GLU A 148 -17.83 7.64 -20.51
CA GLU A 148 -16.86 6.64 -20.03
C GLU A 148 -15.42 7.14 -20.15
N GLU A 149 -15.07 7.82 -21.25
CA GLU A 149 -13.75 8.45 -21.40
C GLU A 149 -13.53 9.55 -20.35
N PHE A 150 -14.56 10.36 -20.10
CA PHE A 150 -14.51 11.41 -19.09
C PHE A 150 -14.41 10.84 -17.68
N GLU A 151 -15.11 9.74 -17.38
CA GLU A 151 -15.01 9.06 -16.09
C GLU A 151 -13.66 8.35 -15.90
N GLU A 152 -13.09 7.77 -16.95
CA GLU A 152 -11.73 7.17 -16.94
C GLU A 152 -10.67 8.24 -16.68
N TYR A 153 -10.78 9.40 -17.35
CA TYR A 153 -9.94 10.57 -17.09
C TYR A 153 -10.07 11.05 -15.63
N LEU A 154 -11.29 11.14 -15.10
CA LEU A 154 -11.50 11.50 -13.69
C LEU A 154 -10.97 10.43 -12.72
N ALA A 155 -11.01 9.16 -13.09
CA ALA A 155 -10.46 8.07 -12.29
C ALA A 155 -8.93 8.17 -12.22
N ASP A 156 -8.27 8.51 -13.33
CA ASP A 156 -6.82 8.67 -13.41
C ASP A 156 -6.33 9.93 -12.67
N LEU A 157 -7.10 11.03 -12.70
CA LEU A 157 -6.80 12.25 -11.95
C LEU A 157 -6.91 12.10 -10.43
N LEU A 158 -7.67 11.10 -9.97
CA LEU A 158 -7.91 10.81 -8.54
C LEU A 158 -6.93 9.78 -7.96
N ILE A 159 -5.88 9.41 -8.70
CA ILE A 159 -4.81 8.49 -8.26
C ILE A 159 -4.03 9.05 -7.07
#